data_AF-A0A9X3PK39-F1
#
_entry.id   AF-A0A9X3PK39-F1
#
_cell.length_a   1.000
_cell.length_b   1.000
_cell.length_c   1.000
_cell.angle_alpha   90.00
_cell.angle_beta   90.00
_cell.angle_gamma   90.00
#
_symmetry.space_group_name_H-M   'P 1'
#
loop_
_entity.id
_entity.type
_entity.pdbx_description
1 polymer ?
#
loop_
_entity_poly.entity_id
_entity_poly.type
_entity_poly.pdbx_seq_one_letter_code
_entity_poly.pdbx_strand_id
1 'polypeptide(L)'
;MSTPEEETRFAEAFSELGEAAELMVEPPAVAAIHGKVRRRRTVRVTVAAVAALALVAPASWMLQQVANADEQDKPVVADDSTSAIAEETTTPAAAPTTPAETEEADTEEGGQEQPVLPTFDELVGTEIDLPSFMPGNDMVDQACPVDGAVLEDGTTGEYMHGDGRIGLLEVVNAPMTEAGGRELPVLFLGCRFGEAAAYQAVVLDQSEGTGDWYAAAQLITSKPDADSPYDLALAPDYGVLVGVAENYVCCDMDPDALDYWVERITLDGDFEPVLTEVAEGPLPDLAITVDATETDEPGVWTVTATIRNNGEAASDDYHLSACADPNEISAEFEVVECGVDAPVIEDMNGLAPGEEHTTSWEVTVAPSSEWMDGAYLWLDISPNTAAADGIARDQTFADNEATYEFTE
;
A
#
# COMPACT_ATOMS: atom_id res chain seq x y z
N MET A 1 32.52 -15.17 17.75
CA MET A 1 33.10 -16.20 16.86
C MET A 1 32.12 -17.35 16.87
N SER A 2 31.15 -17.29 15.96
CA SER A 2 30.12 -18.32 15.79
C SER A 2 30.70 -19.50 15.03
N THR A 3 30.30 -20.72 15.37
CA THR A 3 30.91 -21.94 14.84
C THR A 3 30.29 -22.36 13.50
N PRO A 4 31.07 -22.92 12.55
CA PRO A 4 30.62 -23.28 11.19
C PRO A 4 29.51 -24.34 11.08
N GLU A 5 29.00 -24.85 12.20
CA GLU A 5 27.84 -25.76 12.24
C GLU A 5 26.49 -25.01 12.27
N GLU A 6 26.47 -23.70 12.52
CA GLU A 6 25.24 -22.88 12.47
C GLU A 6 24.93 -22.37 11.05
N GLU A 7 25.94 -22.04 10.25
CA GLU A 7 25.75 -21.60 8.85
C GLU A 7 25.18 -22.71 7.94
N THR A 8 25.44 -23.97 8.25
CA THR A 8 24.96 -25.10 7.44
C THR A 8 23.50 -25.46 7.70
N ARG A 9 22.97 -25.20 8.90
CA ARG A 9 21.54 -25.43 9.21
C ARG A 9 20.62 -24.39 8.59
N PHE A 10 21.08 -23.14 8.49
CA PHE A 10 20.32 -22.09 7.80
C PHE A 10 20.24 -22.34 6.29
N ALA A 11 21.34 -22.77 5.66
CA ALA A 11 21.34 -23.09 4.23
C ALA A 11 20.48 -24.32 3.88
N GLU A 12 20.39 -25.32 4.77
CA GLU A 12 19.53 -26.50 4.56
C GLU A 12 18.04 -26.15 4.69
N ALA A 13 17.66 -25.27 5.63
CA ALA A 13 16.29 -24.81 5.81
C ALA A 13 15.77 -23.98 4.61
N PHE A 14 16.61 -23.14 4.01
CA PHE A 14 16.25 -22.38 2.81
C PHE A 14 16.09 -23.27 1.56
N SER A 15 16.85 -24.38 1.47
CA SER A 15 16.74 -25.32 0.35
C SER A 15 15.47 -26.18 0.45
N GLU A 16 15.03 -26.58 1.65
CA GLU A 16 13.76 -27.30 1.83
C GLU A 16 12.53 -26.38 1.60
N LEU A 17 12.65 -25.07 1.88
CA LEU A 17 11.59 -24.09 1.63
C LEU A 17 11.37 -23.84 0.13
N GLY A 18 12.44 -23.80 -0.67
CA GLY A 18 12.37 -23.64 -2.12
C GLY A 18 11.72 -24.83 -2.86
N GLU A 19 11.96 -26.07 -2.40
CA GLU A 19 11.31 -27.26 -2.98
C GLU A 19 9.83 -27.38 -2.57
N ALA A 20 9.42 -26.83 -1.42
CA ALA A 20 8.02 -26.82 -0.99
C ALA A 20 7.17 -25.81 -1.79
N ALA A 21 7.74 -24.66 -2.17
CA ALA A 21 7.08 -23.64 -2.98
C ALA A 21 6.85 -24.09 -4.43
N GLU A 22 7.77 -24.85 -5.03
CA GLU A 22 7.58 -25.43 -6.37
C GLU A 22 6.52 -26.55 -6.44
N LEU A 23 6.14 -27.14 -5.30
CA LEU A 23 5.16 -28.22 -5.21
C LEU A 23 3.71 -27.76 -4.99
N MET A 24 3.47 -26.47 -4.75
CA MET A 24 2.12 -25.88 -4.68
C MET A 24 1.57 -25.50 -6.07
N VAL A 25 1.74 -26.39 -7.05
CA VAL A 25 1.09 -26.27 -8.36
C VAL A 25 -0.41 -26.51 -8.20
N GLU A 26 -1.17 -25.46 -8.55
CA GLU A 26 -2.62 -25.32 -8.46
C GLU A 26 -3.45 -26.59 -8.72
N PRO A 27 -4.46 -26.91 -7.89
CA PRO A 27 -5.42 -27.95 -8.22
C PRO A 27 -6.28 -27.54 -9.43
N PRO A 28 -6.62 -28.47 -10.34
CA PRO A 28 -7.31 -28.19 -11.61
C PRO A 28 -8.78 -27.72 -11.50
N ALA A 29 -9.24 -27.32 -10.31
CA ALA A 29 -10.57 -26.76 -10.06
C ALA A 29 -10.65 -25.24 -10.33
N VAL A 30 -9.51 -24.55 -10.41
CA VAL A 30 -9.39 -23.10 -10.55
C VAL A 30 -9.90 -22.59 -11.92
N ALA A 31 -9.83 -23.40 -12.98
CA ALA A 31 -10.28 -23.02 -14.32
C ALA A 31 -11.78 -22.66 -14.43
N ALA A 32 -12.64 -23.15 -13.52
CA ALA A 32 -14.08 -22.83 -13.51
C ALA A 32 -14.39 -21.45 -12.89
N ILE A 33 -13.51 -20.95 -12.00
CA ILE A 33 -13.66 -19.68 -11.30
C ILE A 33 -13.14 -18.54 -12.19
N HIS A 34 -11.96 -18.71 -12.82
CA HIS A 34 -11.44 -17.76 -13.82
C HIS A 34 -12.42 -17.51 -14.98
N GLY A 35 -13.23 -18.51 -15.33
CA GLY A 35 -14.26 -18.39 -16.37
C GLY A 35 -15.42 -17.46 -16.01
N LYS A 36 -15.76 -17.28 -14.72
CA LYS A 36 -16.80 -16.35 -14.26
C LYS A 36 -16.26 -14.93 -14.13
N VAL A 37 -15.05 -14.75 -13.61
CA VAL A 37 -14.40 -13.45 -13.39
C VAL A 37 -14.08 -12.75 -14.71
N ARG A 38 -13.46 -13.46 -15.68
CA ARG A 38 -13.23 -12.91 -17.03
C ARG A 38 -14.52 -12.47 -17.72
N ARG A 39 -15.63 -13.17 -17.47
CA ARG A 39 -16.94 -12.84 -18.05
C ARG A 39 -17.52 -11.55 -17.48
N ARG A 40 -17.29 -11.24 -16.20
CA ARG A 40 -17.76 -9.99 -15.57
C ARG A 40 -16.96 -8.77 -16.06
N ARG A 41 -15.63 -8.85 -16.13
CA ARG A 41 -14.78 -7.79 -16.71
C ARG A 41 -15.10 -7.55 -18.20
N THR A 42 -15.26 -8.60 -19.00
CA THR A 42 -15.58 -8.43 -20.44
C THR A 42 -16.95 -7.76 -20.64
N VAL A 43 -17.94 -8.05 -19.79
CA VAL A 43 -19.27 -7.40 -19.82
C VAL A 43 -19.20 -5.94 -19.37
N ARG A 44 -18.38 -5.60 -18.36
CA ARG A 44 -18.21 -4.20 -17.92
C ARG A 44 -17.45 -3.33 -18.93
N VAL A 45 -16.36 -3.82 -19.52
CA VAL A 45 -15.61 -3.11 -20.58
C VAL A 45 -16.47 -2.90 -21.84
N THR A 46 -17.33 -3.86 -22.19
CA THR A 46 -18.25 -3.68 -23.33
C THR A 46 -19.37 -2.68 -23.04
N VAL A 47 -19.87 -2.58 -21.81
CA VAL A 47 -20.87 -1.55 -21.44
C VAL A 47 -20.27 -0.14 -21.48
N ALA A 48 -19.04 0.04 -21.00
CA ALA A 48 -18.32 1.32 -21.10
C ALA A 48 -18.03 1.71 -22.56
N ALA A 49 -17.58 0.75 -23.39
CA ALA A 49 -17.31 0.99 -24.82
C ALA A 49 -18.59 1.28 -25.63
N VAL A 50 -19.74 0.66 -25.28
CA VAL A 50 -21.04 0.94 -25.93
C VAL A 50 -21.59 2.30 -25.49
N ALA A 51 -21.39 2.73 -24.24
CA ALA A 51 -21.74 4.07 -23.78
C ALA A 51 -20.90 5.17 -24.49
N ALA A 52 -19.60 4.92 -24.69
CA ALA A 52 -18.73 5.82 -25.46
C ALA A 52 -19.14 5.90 -26.95
N LEU A 53 -19.52 4.79 -27.58
CA LEU A 53 -20.03 4.78 -28.96
C LEU A 53 -21.42 5.43 -29.10
N ALA A 54 -22.27 5.37 -28.07
CA ALA A 54 -23.59 6.02 -28.08
C ALA A 54 -23.49 7.56 -28.02
N LEU A 55 -22.41 8.12 -27.48
CA LEU A 55 -22.17 9.56 -27.41
C LEU A 55 -21.54 10.15 -28.69
N VAL A 56 -20.88 9.34 -29.53
CA VAL A 56 -20.26 9.82 -30.79
C VAL A 56 -21.26 9.81 -31.97
N ALA A 57 -22.32 9.00 -31.89
CA ALA A 57 -23.32 8.88 -32.96
C ALA A 57 -24.09 10.19 -33.31
N PRO A 58 -24.48 11.09 -32.36
CA PRO A 58 -25.26 12.28 -32.72
C PRO A 58 -24.46 13.38 -33.43
N ALA A 59 -23.13 13.41 -33.29
CA ALA A 59 -22.29 14.50 -33.82
C ALA A 59 -22.07 14.40 -35.34
N SER A 60 -22.08 13.18 -35.90
CA SER A 60 -21.86 12.96 -37.34
C SER A 60 -23.04 13.43 -38.21
N TRP A 61 -24.25 13.52 -37.66
CA TRP A 61 -25.44 13.97 -38.40
C TRP A 61 -25.54 15.51 -38.49
N MET A 62 -24.96 16.26 -37.55
CA MET A 62 -24.92 17.73 -37.64
C MET A 62 -23.86 18.25 -38.64
N LEU A 63 -22.72 17.58 -38.78
CA LEU A 63 -21.65 18.05 -39.68
C LEU A 63 -21.98 17.89 -41.18
N GLN A 64 -22.92 17.00 -41.55
CA GLN A 64 -23.39 16.90 -42.93
C GLN A 64 -24.34 18.04 -43.36
N GLN A 65 -24.93 18.79 -42.41
CA GLN A 65 -25.80 19.93 -42.75
C GLN A 65 -25.03 21.25 -42.90
N VAL A 66 -23.79 21.34 -42.39
CA VAL A 66 -22.96 22.56 -42.52
C VAL A 66 -22.10 22.54 -43.79
N ALA A 67 -21.82 21.37 -44.36
CA ALA A 67 -20.99 21.25 -45.57
C ALA A 67 -21.71 21.56 -46.91
N ASN A 68 -23.01 21.87 -46.89
CA ASN A 68 -23.81 22.18 -48.10
C ASN A 68 -24.50 23.55 -48.07
N ALA A 69 -24.07 24.48 -47.21
CA ALA A 69 -24.59 25.85 -47.18
C ALA A 69 -23.52 26.85 -47.65
N ASP A 70 -23.63 27.24 -48.94
CA ASP A 70 -23.19 28.50 -49.58
C ASP A 70 -21.83 29.10 -49.16
N GLU A 71 -20.81 29.11 -50.02
CA GLU A 71 -20.67 30.05 -51.14
C GLU A 71 -21.32 31.43 -50.90
N GLN A 72 -20.67 32.31 -50.12
CA GLN A 72 -20.45 33.72 -50.49
C GLN A 72 -19.68 34.52 -49.42
N ASP A 73 -18.87 35.46 -49.94
CA ASP A 73 -18.15 36.55 -49.28
C ASP A 73 -16.82 36.29 -48.55
N LYS A 74 -15.75 36.51 -49.32
CA LYS A 74 -14.44 37.02 -48.87
C LYS A 74 -14.57 38.40 -48.23
N PRO A 75 -13.63 38.75 -47.34
CA PRO A 75 -12.78 39.89 -47.65
C PRO A 75 -11.27 39.61 -47.51
N VAL A 76 -10.53 40.40 -48.28
CA VAL A 76 -9.07 40.42 -48.47
C VAL A 76 -8.40 41.35 -47.44
N VAL A 77 -7.28 40.92 -46.85
CA VAL A 77 -6.17 41.78 -46.35
C VAL A 77 -4.87 40.92 -46.39
N ALA A 78 -4.06 41.02 -47.44
CA ALA A 78 -2.86 41.87 -47.63
C ALA A 78 -1.54 41.21 -47.14
N ASP A 79 -0.73 40.81 -48.13
CA ASP A 79 0.71 40.55 -48.07
C ASP A 79 1.47 41.74 -47.47
N ASP A 80 2.52 41.50 -46.67
CA ASP A 80 3.87 41.94 -47.03
C ASP A 80 4.98 41.34 -46.15
N SER A 81 6.10 41.06 -46.84
CA SER A 81 7.50 41.05 -46.38
C SER A 81 8.22 39.76 -45.94
N THR A 82 8.67 39.02 -46.96
CA THR A 82 10.08 38.66 -47.34
C THR A 82 11.23 38.48 -46.31
N SER A 83 12.00 37.40 -46.59
CA SER A 83 13.48 37.21 -46.48
C SER A 83 14.04 36.72 -45.12
N ALA A 84 15.01 35.79 -45.02
CA ALA A 84 15.93 35.16 -45.97
C ALA A 84 16.44 33.79 -45.45
N ILE A 85 16.98 33.01 -46.39
CA ILE A 85 17.61 31.69 -46.30
C ILE A 85 19.04 31.79 -45.74
N ALA A 86 19.48 30.79 -44.96
CA ALA A 86 20.88 30.35 -44.95
C ALA A 86 20.95 28.84 -44.60
N GLU A 87 21.19 28.03 -45.63
CA GLU A 87 21.69 26.67 -45.54
C GLU A 87 23.20 26.72 -45.28
N GLU A 88 23.72 25.93 -44.34
CA GLU A 88 25.09 25.42 -44.46
C GLU A 88 25.12 23.91 -44.28
N THR A 89 25.60 23.27 -45.35
CA THR A 89 25.91 21.86 -45.50
C THR A 89 27.39 21.68 -45.19
N THR A 90 27.78 20.73 -44.33
CA THR A 90 29.10 20.08 -44.42
C THR A 90 28.99 18.59 -44.08
N THR A 91 29.56 17.78 -44.98
CA THR A 91 29.63 16.30 -44.97
C THR A 91 31.02 15.82 -44.48
N PRO A 92 31.36 14.50 -44.42
CA PRO A 92 31.93 13.83 -43.25
C PRO A 92 33.45 13.57 -43.36
N ALA A 93 34.08 13.15 -42.26
CA ALA A 93 35.45 12.61 -42.29
C ALA A 93 35.53 11.28 -41.51
N ALA A 94 36.09 10.28 -42.19
CA ALA A 94 36.26 8.91 -41.74
C ALA A 94 37.46 8.72 -40.79
N ALA A 95 37.41 7.61 -40.07
CA ALA A 95 38.33 7.11 -39.04
C ALA A 95 39.82 7.01 -39.43
N PRO A 96 40.66 6.76 -38.42
CA PRO A 96 41.55 5.61 -38.51
C PRO A 96 41.43 4.67 -37.30
N THR A 97 41.45 3.37 -37.61
CA THR A 97 41.54 2.23 -36.72
C THR A 97 42.98 1.98 -36.25
N THR A 98 43.12 1.23 -35.14
CA THR A 98 44.23 0.31 -34.74
C THR A 98 45.13 0.81 -33.60
N PRO A 99 45.66 -0.06 -32.70
CA PRO A 99 45.14 -1.29 -32.07
C PRO A 99 45.11 -1.22 -30.52
N ALA A 100 44.51 -2.25 -29.92
CA ALA A 100 44.43 -2.53 -28.49
C ALA A 100 45.78 -2.49 -27.75
N GLU A 101 45.75 -1.85 -26.57
CA GLU A 101 46.69 -2.07 -25.48
C GLU A 101 45.85 -2.50 -24.27
N THR A 102 46.03 -3.77 -23.88
CA THR A 102 45.42 -4.37 -22.70
C THR A 102 46.19 -3.86 -21.49
N GLU A 103 45.71 -2.80 -20.87
CA GLU A 103 46.07 -2.49 -19.48
C GLU A 103 45.08 -3.25 -18.58
N GLU A 104 45.63 -4.21 -17.84
CA GLU A 104 45.04 -4.77 -16.63
C GLU A 104 44.92 -3.62 -15.63
N ALA A 105 43.77 -2.93 -15.64
CA ALA A 105 43.43 -1.96 -14.61
C ALA A 105 42.68 -2.68 -13.50
N ASP A 106 43.24 -2.57 -12.31
CA ASP A 106 42.79 -3.12 -11.05
C ASP A 106 41.27 -3.07 -10.88
N THR A 107 40.69 -4.21 -10.50
CA THR A 107 39.34 -4.27 -9.93
C THR A 107 39.38 -3.52 -8.59
N GLU A 108 39.19 -2.21 -8.63
CA GLU A 108 38.68 -1.49 -7.48
C GLU A 108 37.31 -2.10 -7.19
N GLU A 109 37.20 -2.84 -6.08
CA GLU A 109 35.94 -3.03 -5.37
C GLU A 109 35.46 -1.63 -4.94
N GLY A 110 34.92 -0.89 -5.90
CA GLY A 110 34.12 0.28 -5.63
C GLY A 110 32.87 -0.21 -4.93
N GLY A 111 32.94 -0.31 -3.61
CA GLY A 111 31.78 -0.45 -2.75
C GLY A 111 30.89 0.75 -3.02
N GLN A 112 29.94 0.61 -3.95
CA GLN A 112 28.84 1.54 -4.08
C GLN A 112 28.11 1.45 -2.74
N GLU A 113 28.29 2.48 -1.92
CA GLU A 113 27.50 2.66 -0.71
C GLU A 113 26.04 2.61 -1.17
N GLN A 114 25.31 1.59 -0.72
CA GLN A 114 23.88 1.51 -1.00
C GLN A 114 23.24 2.79 -0.44
N PRO A 115 22.37 3.45 -1.22
CA PRO A 115 21.69 4.64 -0.73
C PRO A 115 20.95 4.30 0.56
N VAL A 116 21.12 5.13 1.59
CA VAL A 116 20.36 5.00 2.84
C VAL A 116 18.89 5.27 2.50
N LEU A 117 18.03 4.30 2.74
CA LEU A 117 16.59 4.42 2.51
C LEU A 117 15.97 5.29 3.61
N PRO A 118 14.99 6.14 3.25
CA PRO A 118 14.38 7.05 4.21
C PRO A 118 13.48 6.27 5.16
N THR A 119 13.45 6.68 6.43
CA THR A 119 12.46 6.19 7.39
C THR A 119 11.16 6.98 7.29
N PHE A 120 10.08 6.47 7.89
CA PHE A 120 8.80 7.19 8.01
C PHE A 120 9.00 8.59 8.62
N ASP A 121 9.68 8.66 9.78
CA ASP A 121 9.94 9.92 10.50
C ASP A 121 10.77 10.92 9.70
N GLU A 122 11.68 10.45 8.84
CA GLU A 122 12.48 11.32 7.97
C GLU A 122 11.65 11.92 6.84
N LEU A 123 10.59 11.23 6.39
CA LEU A 123 9.71 11.69 5.33
C LEU A 123 8.62 12.64 5.85
N VAL A 124 8.18 12.49 7.10
CA VAL A 124 7.23 13.42 7.72
C VAL A 124 7.83 14.84 7.75
N GLY A 125 7.09 15.81 7.21
CA GLY A 125 7.49 17.20 7.06
C GLY A 125 8.33 17.49 5.81
N THR A 126 8.66 16.49 5.01
CA THR A 126 9.36 16.67 3.73
C THR A 126 8.41 17.15 2.64
N GLU A 127 8.92 18.01 1.76
CA GLU A 127 8.23 18.50 0.57
C GLU A 127 8.55 17.59 -0.63
N ILE A 128 7.53 17.02 -1.27
CA ILE A 128 7.66 16.10 -2.40
C ILE A 128 6.69 16.51 -3.52
N ASP A 129 7.15 16.52 -4.75
CA ASP A 129 6.28 16.61 -5.92
C ASP A 129 5.61 15.25 -6.16
N LEU A 130 4.28 15.23 -6.13
CA LEU A 130 3.45 14.03 -6.24
C LEU A 130 2.64 14.05 -7.54
N PRO A 131 2.23 12.88 -8.05
CA PRO A 131 1.18 12.80 -9.06
C PRO A 131 -0.21 13.03 -8.44
N SER A 132 -1.20 13.34 -9.29
CA SER A 132 -2.59 13.53 -8.86
C SER A 132 -3.15 12.26 -8.20
N PHE A 133 -3.81 12.45 -7.05
CA PHE A 133 -4.52 11.41 -6.30
C PHE A 133 -5.79 10.89 -7.00
N MET A 134 -6.26 11.58 -8.04
CA MET A 134 -7.40 11.13 -8.84
C MET A 134 -7.42 11.89 -10.18
N PRO A 135 -6.59 11.49 -11.16
CA PRO A 135 -6.41 12.25 -12.40
C PRO A 135 -7.72 12.54 -13.13
N GLY A 136 -7.99 13.82 -13.39
CA GLY A 136 -9.20 14.27 -14.07
C GLY A 136 -10.39 14.54 -13.14
N ASN A 137 -10.17 14.56 -11.82
CA ASN A 137 -11.14 15.00 -10.83
C ASN A 137 -10.74 16.38 -10.28
N ASP A 138 -11.33 17.45 -10.85
CA ASP A 138 -11.03 18.83 -10.47
C ASP A 138 -11.20 19.12 -8.97
N MET A 139 -12.09 18.41 -8.26
CA MET A 139 -12.30 18.61 -6.83
C MET A 139 -11.14 18.04 -6.01
N VAL A 140 -10.67 16.84 -6.37
CA VAL A 140 -9.50 16.21 -5.74
C VAL A 140 -8.24 16.98 -6.11
N ASP A 141 -8.06 17.34 -7.38
CA ASP A 141 -6.88 18.08 -7.87
C ASP A 141 -6.75 19.48 -7.24
N GLN A 142 -7.88 20.08 -6.81
CA GLN A 142 -7.87 21.35 -6.07
C GLN A 142 -7.64 21.18 -4.57
N ALA A 143 -8.15 20.11 -3.98
CA ALA A 143 -8.00 19.83 -2.56
C ALA A 143 -6.60 19.31 -2.26
N CYS A 144 -6.13 18.32 -3.01
CA CYS A 144 -4.90 17.58 -2.79
C CYS A 144 -3.73 18.22 -3.53
N PRO A 145 -2.81 18.94 -2.85
CA PRO A 145 -1.66 19.53 -3.51
C PRO A 145 -0.75 18.44 -4.08
N VAL A 146 -0.31 18.65 -5.32
CA VAL A 146 0.61 17.76 -6.04
C VAL A 146 2.01 18.36 -6.13
N ASP A 147 2.12 19.67 -6.38
CA ASP A 147 3.39 20.39 -6.41
C ASP A 147 3.77 20.83 -4.99
N GLY A 148 4.97 20.47 -4.54
CA GLY A 148 5.47 20.83 -3.21
C GLY A 148 4.59 20.32 -2.06
N ALA A 149 4.10 19.08 -2.16
CA ALA A 149 3.26 18.49 -1.14
C ALA A 149 4.07 18.23 0.13
N VAL A 150 3.67 18.83 1.24
CA VAL A 150 4.27 18.55 2.56
C VAL A 150 3.61 17.33 3.16
N LEU A 151 4.38 16.28 3.39
CA LEU A 151 3.89 15.06 4.03
C LEU A 151 3.67 15.31 5.52
N GLU A 152 2.54 14.85 6.03
CA GLU A 152 2.22 14.86 7.45
C GLU A 152 2.11 13.43 7.97
N ASP A 153 2.19 13.26 9.29
CA ASP A 153 1.93 11.96 9.90
C ASP A 153 0.46 11.58 9.74
N GLY A 154 0.19 10.61 8.87
CA GLY A 154 -1.13 10.08 8.59
C GLY A 154 -1.60 9.02 9.59
N THR A 155 -0.72 8.48 10.44
CA THR A 155 -1.05 7.36 11.34
C THR A 155 -1.91 7.79 12.52
N THR A 156 -1.81 9.06 12.92
CA THR A 156 -2.55 9.62 14.06
C THR A 156 -4.02 9.93 13.77
N GLY A 157 -4.47 9.77 12.53
CA GLY A 157 -5.79 10.20 12.07
C GLY A 157 -5.98 11.73 12.03
N GLU A 158 -5.05 12.53 12.57
CA GLU A 158 -5.18 14.00 12.62
C GLU A 158 -5.18 14.63 11.22
N TYR A 159 -4.53 14.00 10.25
CA TYR A 159 -4.56 14.43 8.85
C TYR A 159 -5.99 14.42 8.28
N MET A 160 -6.90 13.62 8.86
CA MET A 160 -8.31 13.59 8.50
C MET A 160 -9.08 14.84 8.97
N HIS A 161 -8.50 15.77 9.73
CA HIS A 161 -9.23 16.94 10.23
C HIS A 161 -9.12 18.20 9.35
N GLY A 162 -8.48 18.12 8.18
CA GLY A 162 -8.39 19.25 7.25
C GLY A 162 -8.27 18.82 5.80
N ASP A 163 -8.99 19.51 4.91
CA ASP A 163 -8.86 19.31 3.47
C ASP A 163 -7.45 19.66 2.98
N GLY A 164 -6.95 18.86 2.04
CA GLY A 164 -5.69 19.13 1.35
C GLY A 164 -4.42 18.86 2.16
N ARG A 165 -4.56 18.20 3.30
CA ARG A 165 -3.44 17.62 4.04
C ARG A 165 -3.11 16.26 3.44
N ILE A 166 -1.82 16.03 3.21
CA ILE A 166 -1.30 14.78 2.64
C ILE A 166 -0.72 13.97 3.79
N GLY A 167 -1.46 12.96 4.23
CA GLY A 167 -1.00 12.03 5.26
C GLY A 167 -0.11 10.96 4.63
N LEU A 168 1.09 10.79 5.17
CA LEU A 168 1.90 9.60 4.99
C LEU A 168 1.36 8.50 5.91
N LEU A 169 0.82 7.44 5.32
CA LEU A 169 0.18 6.35 6.04
C LEU A 169 1.16 5.21 6.29
N GLU A 170 2.00 4.92 5.30
CA GLU A 170 2.95 3.83 5.39
C GLU A 170 4.16 4.06 4.48
N VAL A 171 5.30 3.48 4.86
CA VAL A 171 6.51 3.41 4.03
C VAL A 171 7.04 1.99 4.04
N VAL A 172 7.18 1.39 2.86
CA VAL A 172 7.86 0.10 2.70
C VAL A 172 9.02 0.22 1.72
N ASN A 173 10.05 -0.59 1.92
CA ASN A 173 11.24 -0.58 1.07
C ASN A 173 11.30 -1.90 0.30
N ALA A 174 11.09 -1.85 -1.01
CA ALA A 174 10.91 -3.05 -1.82
C ALA A 174 11.86 -3.09 -3.03
N PRO A 175 12.41 -4.26 -3.40
CA PRO A 175 12.99 -4.44 -4.72
C PRO A 175 11.85 -4.45 -5.75
N MET A 176 11.76 -3.44 -6.62
CA MET A 176 10.58 -3.28 -7.50
C MET A 176 10.60 -4.09 -8.80
N THR A 177 11.67 -4.84 -9.09
CA THR A 177 11.86 -5.56 -10.37
C THR A 177 12.28 -7.01 -10.15
N GLU A 178 11.87 -7.91 -11.06
CA GLU A 178 12.19 -9.36 -10.99
C GLU A 178 13.69 -9.65 -11.04
N ALA A 179 14.47 -8.84 -11.76
CA ALA A 179 15.91 -9.04 -11.88
C ALA A 179 16.66 -8.87 -10.55
N GLY A 180 15.96 -8.43 -9.49
CA GLY A 180 16.59 -7.89 -8.30
C GLY A 180 17.20 -6.52 -8.59
N GLY A 181 17.22 -5.66 -7.60
CA GLY A 181 17.74 -4.29 -7.74
C GLY A 181 17.99 -3.68 -6.37
N ARG A 182 18.34 -2.39 -6.36
CA ARG A 182 18.24 -1.63 -5.11
C ARG A 182 16.78 -1.61 -4.66
N GLU A 183 16.58 -1.64 -3.35
CA GLU A 183 15.29 -1.32 -2.77
C GLU A 183 14.94 0.12 -3.09
N LEU A 184 13.65 0.37 -3.32
CA LEU A 184 13.09 1.69 -3.51
C LEU A 184 12.04 1.94 -2.42
N PRO A 185 11.95 3.16 -1.88
CA PRO A 185 10.92 3.50 -0.92
C PRO A 185 9.59 3.59 -1.67
N VAL A 186 8.56 2.95 -1.13
CA VAL A 186 7.19 3.03 -1.60
C VAL A 186 6.34 3.64 -0.50
N LEU A 187 5.70 4.76 -0.81
CA LEU A 187 4.84 5.47 0.13
C LEU A 187 3.39 5.08 -0.13
N PHE A 188 2.63 4.85 0.94
CA PHE A 188 1.19 4.89 0.91
C PHE A 188 0.70 6.24 1.45
N LEU A 189 -0.05 6.97 0.64
CA LEU A 189 -0.45 8.34 0.90
C LEU A 189 -1.97 8.47 0.89
N GLY A 190 -2.50 9.26 1.82
CA GLY A 190 -3.89 9.66 1.87
C GLY A 190 -4.04 11.17 1.75
N CYS A 191 -5.09 11.62 1.06
CA CYS A 191 -5.48 13.02 1.01
C CYS A 191 -6.99 13.16 1.24
N ARG A 192 -7.37 14.00 2.20
CA ARG A 192 -8.78 14.30 2.46
C ARG A 192 -9.29 15.41 1.54
N PHE A 193 -10.50 15.20 1.01
CA PHE A 193 -11.26 16.18 0.23
C PHE A 193 -12.75 16.17 0.65
N GLY A 194 -13.15 17.15 1.47
CA GLY A 194 -14.49 17.25 2.03
C GLY A 194 -14.78 16.13 3.04
N GLU A 195 -15.75 15.27 2.71
CA GLU A 195 -16.14 14.11 3.52
C GLU A 195 -15.49 12.80 3.04
N ALA A 196 -14.72 12.85 1.95
CA ALA A 196 -14.05 11.69 1.36
C ALA A 196 -12.53 11.81 1.45
N ALA A 197 -11.84 10.71 1.16
CA ALA A 197 -10.39 10.65 1.03
C ALA A 197 -10.01 9.95 -0.27
N ALA A 198 -8.91 10.40 -0.87
CA ALA A 198 -8.28 9.77 -2.01
C ALA A 198 -6.91 9.25 -1.57
N TYR A 199 -6.52 8.10 -2.11
CA TYR A 199 -5.35 7.37 -1.72
C TYR A 199 -4.49 7.08 -2.94
N GLN A 200 -3.19 6.99 -2.74
CA GLN A 200 -2.27 6.53 -3.78
C GLN A 200 -1.05 5.84 -3.17
N ALA A 201 -0.43 4.95 -3.94
CA ALA A 201 0.90 4.47 -3.65
C ALA A 201 1.90 4.98 -4.70
N VAL A 202 3.05 5.47 -4.25
CA VAL A 202 4.09 6.04 -5.12
C VAL A 202 5.45 5.48 -4.78
N VAL A 203 6.29 5.28 -5.78
CA VAL A 203 7.71 4.93 -5.60
C VAL A 203 8.50 6.23 -5.56
N LEU A 204 9.36 6.38 -4.56
CA LEU A 204 10.32 7.46 -4.51
C LEU A 204 11.63 7.10 -5.18
N ASP A 205 12.30 8.11 -5.71
CA ASP A 205 13.72 8.06 -6.00
C ASP A 205 14.38 9.38 -5.58
N GLN A 206 15.71 9.36 -5.51
CA GLN A 206 16.52 10.49 -5.11
C GLN A 206 17.14 11.17 -6.32
N SER A 207 17.00 12.49 -6.39
CA SER A 207 17.59 13.31 -7.45
C SER A 207 19.11 13.27 -7.39
N GLU A 208 19.74 12.94 -8.53
CA GLU A 208 21.20 12.95 -8.65
C GLU A 208 21.75 14.37 -8.38
N GLY A 209 22.50 14.51 -7.28
CA GLY A 209 23.28 15.71 -6.97
C GLY A 209 22.64 16.66 -5.96
N THR A 210 21.32 16.69 -5.80
CA THR A 210 20.67 17.46 -4.71
C THR A 210 20.36 16.58 -3.50
N GLY A 211 20.08 15.29 -3.73
CA GLY A 211 19.65 14.39 -2.67
C GLY A 211 18.16 14.54 -2.31
N ASP A 212 17.41 15.36 -3.05
CA ASP A 212 15.98 15.56 -2.83
C ASP A 212 15.18 14.34 -3.30
N TRP A 213 14.14 13.99 -2.57
CA TRP A 213 13.22 12.91 -2.93
C TRP A 213 12.16 13.40 -3.92
N TYR A 214 11.81 12.56 -4.89
CA TYR A 214 10.72 12.82 -5.83
C TYR A 214 9.93 11.54 -6.12
N ALA A 215 8.65 11.67 -6.48
CA ALA A 215 7.86 10.53 -6.92
C ALA A 215 8.31 10.09 -8.32
N ALA A 216 9.00 8.96 -8.40
CA ALA A 216 9.50 8.39 -9.65
C ALA A 216 8.41 7.67 -10.44
N ALA A 217 7.45 7.03 -9.76
CA ALA A 217 6.32 6.35 -10.38
C ALA A 217 5.08 6.40 -9.48
N GLN A 218 3.89 6.52 -10.10
CA GLN A 218 2.61 6.28 -9.44
C GLN A 218 2.22 4.82 -9.64
N LEU A 219 2.12 4.05 -8.56
CA LEU A 219 1.80 2.62 -8.65
C LEU A 219 0.31 2.40 -8.84
N ILE A 220 -0.50 3.07 -8.03
CA ILE A 220 -1.96 2.97 -8.01
C ILE A 220 -2.54 4.19 -7.31
N THR A 221 -3.77 4.52 -7.66
CA THR A 221 -4.48 5.69 -7.15
C THR A 221 -5.98 5.42 -7.10
N SER A 222 -6.69 6.10 -6.20
CA SER A 222 -8.15 6.07 -6.15
C SER A 222 -8.76 6.48 -7.48
N LYS A 223 -9.84 5.81 -7.87
CA LYS A 223 -10.63 6.15 -9.06
C LYS A 223 -11.98 6.75 -8.63
N PRO A 224 -12.55 7.69 -9.41
CA PRO A 224 -13.89 8.19 -9.14
C PRO A 224 -14.91 7.05 -9.16
N ASP A 225 -15.73 6.93 -8.10
CA ASP A 225 -16.82 5.95 -7.97
C ASP A 225 -16.39 4.49 -8.24
N ALA A 226 -15.17 4.14 -7.83
CA ALA A 226 -14.58 2.84 -8.14
C ALA A 226 -13.54 2.43 -7.07
N ASP A 227 -12.60 1.62 -7.49
CA ASP A 227 -11.52 1.04 -6.70
C ASP A 227 -10.66 2.11 -6.00
N SER A 228 -10.35 1.89 -4.72
CA SER A 228 -9.39 2.70 -3.97
C SER A 228 -8.39 1.80 -3.26
N PRO A 229 -7.08 2.13 -3.31
CA PRO A 229 -6.13 1.46 -2.45
C PRO A 229 -6.43 1.85 -0.99
N TYR A 230 -6.27 0.91 -0.07
CA TYR A 230 -6.49 1.12 1.36
C TYR A 230 -5.33 0.64 2.24
N ASP A 231 -4.41 -0.16 1.69
CA ASP A 231 -3.29 -0.74 2.43
C ASP A 231 -2.11 -1.08 1.49
N LEU A 232 -0.89 -1.15 2.04
CA LEU A 232 0.35 -1.43 1.32
C LEU A 232 1.18 -2.47 2.10
N ALA A 233 1.88 -3.38 1.42
CA ALA A 233 2.98 -4.12 2.05
C ALA A 233 4.00 -4.64 1.04
N LEU A 234 5.04 -5.30 1.55
CA LEU A 234 6.04 -5.98 0.77
C LEU A 234 5.49 -7.26 0.13
N ALA A 235 5.87 -7.52 -1.12
CA ALA A 235 5.65 -8.81 -1.75
C ALA A 235 6.84 -9.75 -1.45
N PRO A 236 6.63 -11.07 -1.26
CA PRO A 236 7.68 -12.01 -0.82
C PRO A 236 8.96 -12.10 -1.67
N ASP A 237 8.89 -11.69 -2.94
CA ASP A 237 10.06 -11.72 -3.83
C ASP A 237 10.47 -10.31 -4.28
N TYR A 238 9.53 -9.58 -4.88
CA TYR A 238 9.74 -8.26 -5.46
C TYR A 238 8.41 -7.55 -5.73
N GLY A 239 8.45 -6.22 -5.71
CA GLY A 239 7.30 -5.35 -5.79
C GLY A 239 6.62 -5.18 -4.44
N VAL A 240 5.42 -4.62 -4.52
CA VAL A 240 4.55 -4.41 -3.36
C VAL A 240 3.22 -5.09 -3.60
N LEU A 241 2.53 -5.40 -2.51
CA LEU A 241 1.14 -5.80 -2.51
C LEU A 241 0.31 -4.59 -2.07
N VAL A 242 -0.77 -4.30 -2.78
CA VAL A 242 -1.70 -3.22 -2.44
C VAL A 242 -3.09 -3.80 -2.23
N GLY A 243 -3.66 -3.57 -1.05
CA GLY A 243 -5.05 -3.84 -0.77
C GLY A 243 -5.93 -2.82 -1.49
N VAL A 244 -6.91 -3.31 -2.27
CA VAL A 244 -7.84 -2.47 -3.04
C VAL A 244 -9.27 -2.82 -2.67
N ALA A 245 -10.08 -1.81 -2.40
CA ALA A 245 -11.48 -1.93 -2.02
C ALA A 245 -12.38 -1.28 -3.07
N GLU A 246 -13.50 -1.93 -3.42
CA GLU A 246 -14.53 -1.32 -4.27
C GLU A 246 -15.20 -0.16 -3.52
N ASN A 247 -15.26 1.03 -4.15
CA ASN A 247 -15.98 2.20 -3.64
C ASN A 247 -15.59 2.64 -2.22
N TYR A 248 -14.33 2.51 -1.81
CA TYR A 248 -13.91 2.98 -0.49
C TYR A 248 -14.19 4.49 -0.32
N VAL A 249 -15.15 4.81 0.53
CA VAL A 249 -15.48 6.15 0.99
C VAL A 249 -15.09 6.15 2.45
N CYS A 250 -14.09 6.95 2.80
CA CYS A 250 -13.67 7.04 4.19
C CYS A 250 -14.87 7.33 5.11
N CYS A 251 -14.79 6.75 6.30
CA CYS A 251 -15.35 7.30 7.52
C CYS A 251 -16.83 7.01 7.83
N ASP A 252 -17.57 6.26 6.99
CA ASP A 252 -18.99 5.98 7.25
C ASP A 252 -19.54 4.68 6.62
N MET A 253 -18.67 3.77 6.16
CA MET A 253 -19.11 2.53 5.52
C MET A 253 -18.90 1.29 6.39
N ASP A 254 -19.88 0.39 6.26
CA ASP A 254 -19.85 -0.97 6.77
C ASP A 254 -18.73 -1.73 6.03
N PRO A 255 -17.60 -2.05 6.69
CA PRO A 255 -16.48 -2.75 6.05
C PRO A 255 -16.92 -4.13 5.50
N ASP A 256 -17.95 -4.74 6.08
CA ASP A 256 -18.52 -6.02 5.63
C ASP A 256 -19.22 -5.93 4.27
N ALA A 257 -19.45 -4.73 3.75
CA ALA A 257 -20.21 -4.49 2.52
C ALA A 257 -19.35 -4.29 1.26
N LEU A 258 -18.03 -4.23 1.39
CA LEU A 258 -17.12 -3.94 0.26
C LEU A 258 -16.45 -5.22 -0.26
N ASP A 259 -16.35 -5.33 -1.58
CA ASP A 259 -15.51 -6.35 -2.22
C ASP A 259 -14.05 -5.84 -2.19
N TYR A 260 -13.13 -6.68 -1.70
CA TYR A 260 -11.69 -6.39 -1.61
C TYR A 260 -10.87 -7.35 -2.47
N TRP A 261 -9.74 -6.89 -2.99
CA TRP A 261 -8.73 -7.75 -3.62
C TRP A 261 -7.32 -7.17 -3.41
N VAL A 262 -6.30 -7.99 -3.67
CA VAL A 262 -4.90 -7.57 -3.55
C VAL A 262 -4.26 -7.54 -4.94
N GLU A 263 -3.62 -6.43 -5.27
CA GLU A 263 -2.82 -6.29 -6.48
C GLU A 263 -1.34 -6.33 -6.13
N ARG A 264 -0.57 -7.18 -6.83
CA ARG A 264 0.89 -7.05 -6.82
C ARG A 264 1.29 -6.04 -7.87
N ILE A 265 2.07 -5.05 -7.47
CA ILE A 265 2.55 -4.01 -8.37
C ILE A 265 4.08 -4.04 -8.39
N THR A 266 4.63 -4.14 -9.59
CA THR A 266 6.08 -4.12 -9.87
C THR A 266 6.38 -3.02 -10.87
N LEU A 267 7.65 -2.71 -11.12
CA LEU A 267 8.07 -1.79 -12.18
C LEU A 267 8.69 -2.56 -13.36
N ASP A 268 8.41 -2.12 -14.58
CA ASP A 268 9.12 -2.62 -15.76
C ASP A 268 10.43 -1.86 -16.04
N GLY A 269 11.08 -2.15 -17.16
CA GLY A 269 12.35 -1.53 -17.53
C GLY A 269 12.28 -0.03 -17.85
N ASP A 270 11.07 0.50 -18.05
CA ASP A 270 10.79 1.91 -18.30
C ASP A 270 10.25 2.62 -17.05
N PHE A 271 10.28 1.97 -15.87
CA PHE A 271 9.69 2.43 -14.60
C PHE A 271 8.16 2.59 -14.63
N GLU A 272 7.49 1.88 -15.53
CA GLU A 272 6.03 1.86 -15.57
C GLU A 272 5.48 0.76 -14.64
N PRO A 273 4.36 1.01 -13.94
CA PRO A 273 3.77 0.04 -13.04
C PRO A 273 3.12 -1.13 -13.80
N VAL A 274 3.47 -2.35 -13.41
CA VAL A 274 2.90 -3.60 -13.91
C VAL A 274 2.04 -4.22 -12.82
N LEU A 275 0.72 -4.17 -13.03
CA LEU A 275 -0.26 -4.71 -12.10
C LEU A 275 -0.52 -6.18 -12.42
N THR A 276 -0.25 -7.05 -11.45
CA THR A 276 -0.62 -8.46 -11.50
C THR A 276 -1.60 -8.72 -10.37
N GLU A 277 -2.83 -9.07 -10.73
CA GLU A 277 -3.82 -9.55 -9.78
C GLU A 277 -3.26 -10.82 -9.11
N VAL A 278 -2.95 -10.73 -7.82
CA VAL A 278 -2.59 -11.92 -7.04
C VAL A 278 -3.91 -12.64 -6.83
N ALA A 279 -3.97 -13.90 -7.26
CA ALA A 279 -5.21 -14.67 -7.31
C ALA A 279 -6.04 -14.46 -6.04
N GLU A 280 -7.36 -14.28 -6.22
CA GLU A 280 -8.41 -14.37 -5.19
C GLU A 280 -8.30 -15.75 -4.52
N GLY A 281 -7.31 -15.88 -3.63
CA GLY A 281 -7.28 -16.93 -2.65
C GLY A 281 -8.26 -16.55 -1.54
N PRO A 282 -8.85 -17.52 -0.86
CA PRO A 282 -9.47 -17.22 0.42
C PRO A 282 -8.46 -16.46 1.30
N LEU A 283 -8.93 -15.46 2.04
CA LEU A 283 -8.13 -14.73 3.01
C LEU A 283 -8.43 -15.30 4.42
N PRO A 284 -7.49 -15.26 5.36
CA PRO A 284 -7.83 -15.38 6.77
C PRO A 284 -8.73 -14.20 7.18
N ASP A 285 -9.51 -14.41 8.23
CA ASP A 285 -10.36 -13.39 8.85
C ASP A 285 -10.23 -13.60 10.35
N LEU A 286 -9.28 -12.90 10.98
CA LEU A 286 -9.03 -13.01 12.40
C LEU A 286 -10.00 -12.09 13.13
N ALA A 287 -10.64 -12.63 14.16
CA ALA A 287 -11.54 -11.90 15.01
C ALA A 287 -11.14 -12.11 16.47
N ILE A 288 -10.99 -11.01 17.21
CA ILE A 288 -10.71 -11.03 18.64
C ILE A 288 -11.96 -10.76 19.46
N THR A 289 -12.11 -11.52 20.54
CA THR A 289 -13.09 -11.24 21.60
C THR A 289 -12.36 -11.22 22.93
N VAL A 290 -12.79 -10.32 23.82
CA VAL A 290 -12.16 -10.11 25.12
C VAL A 290 -13.21 -10.17 26.22
N ASP A 291 -12.87 -10.91 27.28
CA ASP A 291 -13.62 -10.96 28.53
C ASP A 291 -12.63 -10.69 29.68
N ALA A 292 -13.08 -10.03 30.75
CA ALA A 292 -12.30 -9.91 31.96
C ALA A 292 -13.13 -10.26 33.21
N THR A 293 -12.48 -10.89 34.18
CA THR A 293 -13.10 -11.26 35.46
C THR A 293 -12.24 -10.82 36.62
N GLU A 294 -12.83 -10.12 37.59
CA GLU A 294 -12.14 -9.75 38.83
C GLU A 294 -11.68 -11.00 39.59
N THR A 295 -10.46 -10.95 40.11
CA THR A 295 -9.88 -12.01 40.93
C THR A 295 -10.26 -11.86 42.40
N ASP A 296 -9.74 -12.74 43.27
CA ASP A 296 -9.89 -12.57 44.73
C ASP A 296 -9.03 -11.40 45.28
N GLU A 297 -8.08 -10.88 44.49
CA GLU A 297 -7.24 -9.74 44.85
C GLU A 297 -7.87 -8.43 44.33
N PRO A 298 -8.20 -7.46 45.22
CA PRO A 298 -8.87 -6.23 44.81
C PRO A 298 -8.08 -5.45 43.76
N GLY A 299 -8.75 -5.09 42.66
CA GLY A 299 -8.15 -4.36 41.56
C GLY A 299 -7.37 -5.23 40.58
N VAL A 300 -7.24 -6.55 40.81
CA VAL A 300 -6.60 -7.47 39.87
C VAL A 300 -7.67 -8.22 39.08
N TRP A 301 -7.55 -8.20 37.75
CA TRP A 301 -8.47 -8.81 36.81
C TRP A 301 -7.73 -9.85 35.96
N THR A 302 -8.36 -11.01 35.74
CA THR A 302 -7.93 -11.95 34.71
C THR A 302 -8.61 -11.57 33.40
N VAL A 303 -7.82 -11.17 32.40
CA VAL A 303 -8.26 -10.91 31.03
C VAL A 303 -8.09 -12.19 30.22
N THR A 304 -9.10 -12.52 29.42
CA THR A 304 -9.08 -13.65 28.49
C THR A 304 -9.38 -13.13 27.09
N ALA A 305 -8.42 -13.27 26.19
CA ALA A 305 -8.61 -12.98 24.77
C ALA A 305 -8.83 -14.30 24.01
N THR A 306 -9.84 -14.31 23.15
CA THR A 306 -10.16 -15.42 22.26
C THR A 306 -10.10 -14.92 20.83
N ILE A 307 -9.18 -15.51 20.07
CA ILE A 307 -8.89 -15.13 18.68
C ILE A 307 -9.34 -16.29 17.79
N ARG A 308 -10.16 -16.01 16.79
CA ARG A 308 -10.67 -17.01 15.86
C ARG A 308 -10.39 -16.60 14.43
N ASN A 309 -10.00 -17.57 13.61
CA ASN A 309 -9.98 -17.38 12.16
C ASN A 309 -11.33 -17.80 11.54
N ASN A 310 -12.19 -16.83 11.25
CA ASN A 310 -13.47 -17.01 10.56
C ASN A 310 -13.31 -17.17 9.04
N GLY A 311 -12.10 -16.94 8.52
CA GLY A 311 -11.79 -16.92 7.10
C GLY A 311 -11.70 -18.30 6.48
N GLU A 312 -11.50 -18.32 5.18
CA GLU A 312 -11.40 -19.55 4.39
C GLU A 312 -9.94 -20.00 4.18
N ALA A 313 -8.96 -19.18 4.56
CA ALA A 313 -7.52 -19.51 4.52
C ALA A 313 -6.88 -19.46 5.90
N ALA A 314 -5.75 -20.15 6.04
CA ALA A 314 -4.93 -20.06 7.24
C ALA A 314 -4.30 -18.67 7.33
N SER A 315 -4.16 -18.16 8.55
CA SER A 315 -3.36 -16.95 8.79
C SER A 315 -1.88 -17.28 8.82
N ASP A 316 -1.05 -16.28 8.57
CA ASP A 316 0.37 -16.32 8.91
C ASP A 316 0.55 -16.12 10.43
N ASP A 317 1.79 -16.18 10.91
CA ASP A 317 2.14 -15.91 12.31
C ASP A 317 1.84 -14.45 12.67
N TYR A 318 1.31 -14.25 13.87
CA TYR A 318 0.80 -12.94 14.33
C TYR A 318 1.10 -12.78 15.82
N HIS A 319 1.01 -11.56 16.34
CA HIS A 319 1.13 -11.30 17.77
C HIS A 319 -0.13 -10.60 18.29
N LEU A 320 -0.46 -10.91 19.54
CA LEU A 320 -1.47 -10.17 20.30
C LEU A 320 -0.75 -9.10 21.10
N SER A 321 -1.13 -7.85 20.88
CA SER A 321 -0.69 -6.70 21.66
C SER A 321 -1.84 -6.17 22.51
N ALA A 322 -1.51 -5.57 23.65
CA ALA A 322 -2.52 -4.88 24.45
C ALA A 322 -1.95 -3.59 25.06
N CYS A 323 -2.75 -2.52 25.07
CA CYS A 323 -2.39 -1.25 25.67
C CYS A 323 -3.58 -0.66 26.45
N ALA A 324 -3.29 0.34 27.27
CA ALA A 324 -4.28 1.12 28.00
C ALA A 324 -3.73 2.53 28.27
N ASP A 325 -4.60 3.45 28.68
CA ASP A 325 -4.12 4.71 29.26
C ASP A 325 -3.38 4.39 30.59
N PRO A 326 -2.09 4.75 30.72
CA PRO A 326 -1.28 4.42 31.90
C PRO A 326 -1.77 5.14 33.16
N ASN A 327 -2.65 6.15 33.03
CA ASN A 327 -3.30 6.78 34.17
C ASN A 327 -4.48 5.95 34.73
N GLU A 328 -4.94 4.93 34.01
CA GLU A 328 -6.15 4.17 34.34
C GLU A 328 -5.86 2.68 34.66
N ILE A 329 -4.81 2.10 34.06
CA ILE A 329 -4.45 0.66 34.21
C ILE A 329 -2.95 0.48 34.43
N SER A 330 -2.56 -0.45 35.32
CA SER A 330 -1.19 -0.89 35.55
C SER A 330 -1.11 -2.42 35.60
N ALA A 331 -0.65 -3.15 34.59
CA ALA A 331 -0.48 -4.61 34.74
C ALA A 331 0.85 -4.98 35.43
N GLU A 332 1.05 -6.27 35.75
CA GLU A 332 2.40 -6.79 36.10
C GLU A 332 3.38 -6.67 34.92
N PHE A 333 2.85 -6.58 33.70
CA PHE A 333 3.51 -5.99 32.55
C PHE A 333 3.30 -4.47 32.61
N GLU A 334 4.34 -3.65 32.42
CA GLU A 334 4.14 -2.20 32.26
C GLU A 334 3.18 -2.00 31.06
N VAL A 335 1.90 -1.77 31.33
CA VAL A 335 0.94 -1.42 30.27
C VAL A 335 1.34 -0.02 29.86
N VAL A 336 1.95 0.06 28.69
CA VAL A 336 2.41 1.30 28.09
C VAL A 336 1.20 2.03 27.54
N GLU A 337 1.31 3.35 27.49
CA GLU A 337 0.39 4.20 26.74
C GLU A 337 0.17 3.65 25.33
N CYS A 338 -1.09 3.60 24.90
CA CYS A 338 -1.44 3.18 23.56
C CYS A 338 -0.65 3.99 22.53
N GLY A 339 0.11 3.28 21.69
CA GLY A 339 1.02 3.82 20.71
C GLY A 339 1.73 2.70 19.95
N VAL A 340 2.67 3.07 19.09
CA VAL A 340 3.40 2.15 18.20
C VAL A 340 4.21 1.05 18.92
N ASP A 341 4.43 1.20 20.22
CA ASP A 341 5.17 0.25 21.06
C ASP A 341 4.26 -0.51 22.06
N ALA A 342 3.02 -0.82 21.67
CA ALA A 342 2.13 -1.62 22.49
C ALA A 342 2.82 -2.96 22.87
N PRO A 343 2.85 -3.34 24.16
CA PRO A 343 3.55 -4.54 24.58
C PRO A 343 2.88 -5.80 24.00
N VAL A 344 3.70 -6.65 23.39
CA VAL A 344 3.28 -7.97 22.93
C VAL A 344 2.95 -8.85 24.13
N ILE A 345 1.71 -9.33 24.20
CA ILE A 345 1.22 -10.28 25.18
C ILE A 345 1.68 -11.69 24.81
N GLU A 346 1.50 -12.06 23.55
CA GLU A 346 1.83 -13.39 23.04
C GLU A 346 2.11 -13.38 21.53
N ASP A 347 3.19 -14.07 21.12
CA ASP A 347 3.41 -14.47 19.73
C ASP A 347 2.64 -15.77 19.44
N MET A 348 1.88 -15.79 18.36
CA MET A 348 1.06 -16.93 17.94
C MET A 348 1.50 -17.45 16.59
N ASN A 349 1.43 -18.78 16.44
CA ASN A 349 1.51 -19.37 15.12
C ASN A 349 0.18 -19.13 14.39
N GLY A 350 0.22 -19.09 13.06
CA GLY A 350 -0.98 -18.94 12.25
C GLY A 350 -2.12 -19.91 12.58
N LEU A 351 -3.36 -19.44 12.47
CA LEU A 351 -4.59 -20.22 12.71
C LEU A 351 -5.15 -20.77 11.40
N ALA A 352 -5.51 -22.04 11.37
CA ALA A 352 -6.25 -22.62 10.25
C ALA A 352 -7.69 -22.07 10.18
N PRO A 353 -8.39 -22.19 9.02
CA PRO A 353 -9.79 -21.84 8.89
C PRO A 353 -10.68 -22.48 9.96
N GLY A 354 -11.40 -21.67 10.72
CA GLY A 354 -12.29 -22.07 11.82
C GLY A 354 -11.57 -22.46 13.11
N GLU A 355 -10.25 -22.31 13.20
CA GLU A 355 -9.48 -22.52 14.42
C GLU A 355 -9.60 -21.33 15.37
N GLU A 356 -9.39 -21.60 16.66
CA GLU A 356 -9.47 -20.61 17.73
C GLU A 356 -8.31 -20.82 18.71
N HIS A 357 -7.71 -19.72 19.15
CA HIS A 357 -6.73 -19.66 20.22
C HIS A 357 -7.27 -18.81 21.38
N THR A 358 -7.05 -19.27 22.61
CA THR A 358 -7.43 -18.54 23.80
C THR A 358 -6.21 -18.34 24.68
N THR A 359 -5.98 -17.10 25.08
CA THR A 359 -4.92 -16.74 26.02
C THR A 359 -5.46 -15.90 27.16
N SER A 360 -4.80 -15.96 28.31
CA SER A 360 -5.24 -15.26 29.51
C SER A 360 -4.08 -14.74 30.33
N TRP A 361 -4.18 -13.51 30.83
CA TRP A 361 -3.19 -12.86 31.67
C TRP A 361 -3.86 -12.01 32.75
N GLU A 362 -3.10 -11.57 33.75
CA GLU A 362 -3.61 -10.71 34.82
C GLU A 362 -3.20 -9.24 34.58
N VAL A 363 -4.12 -8.33 34.86
CA VAL A 363 -3.91 -6.88 34.82
C VAL A 363 -4.35 -6.27 36.16
N THR A 364 -3.63 -5.26 36.65
CA THR A 364 -4.08 -4.48 37.82
C THR A 364 -4.70 -3.19 37.30
N VAL A 365 -5.90 -2.89 37.75
CA VAL A 365 -6.66 -1.69 37.36
C VAL A 365 -6.70 -0.75 38.56
N ALA A 366 -6.51 0.55 38.32
CA ALA A 366 -6.62 1.53 39.39
C ALA A 366 -8.04 1.49 40.02
N PRO A 367 -8.21 1.89 41.29
CA PRO A 367 -9.55 1.99 41.88
C PRO A 367 -10.46 2.91 41.05
N SER A 368 -11.74 2.57 40.89
CA SER A 368 -12.70 3.34 40.08
C SER A 368 -12.81 4.82 40.44
N SER A 369 -12.49 5.17 41.70
CA SER A 369 -12.43 6.55 42.17
C SER A 369 -11.34 7.40 41.51
N GLU A 370 -10.40 6.77 40.82
CA GLU A 370 -9.26 7.41 40.13
C GLU A 370 -9.49 7.52 38.61
N TRP A 371 -10.52 6.87 38.07
CA TRP A 371 -10.86 6.90 36.65
C TRP A 371 -11.43 8.26 36.27
N MET A 372 -10.96 8.84 35.16
CA MET A 372 -11.52 10.09 34.64
C MET A 372 -12.72 9.81 33.73
N ASP A 373 -12.59 8.86 32.80
CA ASP A 373 -13.64 8.51 31.83
C ASP A 373 -13.88 6.99 31.71
N GLY A 374 -13.35 6.19 32.64
CA GLY A 374 -13.44 4.74 32.68
C GLY A 374 -12.08 4.12 32.92
N ALA A 375 -11.98 2.81 32.75
CA ALA A 375 -10.70 2.15 32.52
C ALA A 375 -10.91 1.22 31.32
N TYR A 376 -10.08 1.37 30.31
CA TYR A 376 -10.21 0.65 29.04
C TYR A 376 -8.93 -0.11 28.73
N LEU A 377 -9.09 -1.37 28.30
CA LEU A 377 -8.02 -2.16 27.71
C LEU A 377 -8.31 -2.31 26.22
N TRP A 378 -7.36 -1.90 25.39
CA TRP A 378 -7.40 -2.10 23.94
C TRP A 378 -6.45 -3.25 23.57
N LEU A 379 -6.93 -4.14 22.73
CA LEU A 379 -6.22 -5.31 22.23
C LEU A 379 -6.20 -5.21 20.71
N ASP A 380 -5.07 -5.62 20.12
CA ASP A 380 -4.87 -5.63 18.68
C ASP A 380 -4.16 -6.92 18.24
N ILE A 381 -4.59 -7.45 17.10
CA ILE A 381 -3.91 -8.52 16.38
C ILE A 381 -3.13 -7.92 15.23
N SER A 382 -1.80 -8.02 15.33
CA SER A 382 -0.89 -7.52 14.30
C SER A 382 -0.04 -8.65 13.72
N PRO A 383 0.33 -8.60 12.43
CA PRO A 383 1.27 -9.56 11.85
C PRO A 383 2.59 -9.56 12.62
N ASN A 384 3.24 -10.73 12.72
CA ASN A 384 4.59 -10.80 13.28
C ASN A 384 5.59 -10.22 12.26
N THR A 385 5.79 -8.90 12.31
CA THR A 385 6.60 -8.09 11.38
C THR A 385 8.09 -8.44 11.34
N ALA A 386 8.54 -9.48 12.07
CA ALA A 386 9.86 -10.07 11.85
C ALA A 386 9.97 -10.82 10.52
N ALA A 387 8.85 -11.18 9.87
CA ALA A 387 8.83 -11.64 8.49
C ALA A 387 8.54 -10.46 7.56
N ALA A 388 9.55 -9.98 6.84
CA ALA A 388 9.51 -8.84 5.92
C ALA A 388 8.57 -9.03 4.68
N ASP A 389 7.63 -9.97 4.70
CA ASP A 389 6.95 -10.47 3.51
C ASP A 389 5.41 -10.54 3.59
N GLY A 390 4.79 -10.10 4.69
CA GLY A 390 3.35 -10.30 4.91
C GLY A 390 2.54 -9.01 5.06
N ILE A 391 1.65 -8.72 4.10
CA ILE A 391 0.34 -8.17 4.48
C ILE A 391 -0.22 -9.18 5.50
N ALA A 392 -0.57 -8.78 6.73
CA ALA A 392 -1.55 -9.56 7.48
C ALA A 392 -2.83 -9.52 6.67
N ARG A 393 -3.02 -10.53 5.84
CA ARG A 393 -4.11 -10.59 4.86
C ARG A 393 -5.42 -10.87 5.57
N ASP A 394 -5.84 -10.00 6.47
CA ASP A 394 -7.15 -10.11 7.07
C ASP A 394 -8.21 -9.61 6.10
N GLN A 395 -9.28 -10.37 5.95
CA GLN A 395 -10.44 -9.93 5.20
C GLN A 395 -11.08 -8.68 5.82
N THR A 396 -11.00 -8.53 7.15
CA THR A 396 -11.61 -7.43 7.92
C THR A 396 -10.73 -7.00 9.08
N PHE A 397 -9.95 -5.93 8.89
CA PHE A 397 -9.18 -5.32 9.97
C PHE A 397 -10.04 -4.77 11.12
N ALA A 398 -11.33 -4.52 10.89
CA ALA A 398 -12.25 -4.00 11.89
C ALA A 398 -12.45 -4.96 13.08
N ASP A 399 -12.26 -6.26 12.88
CA ASP A 399 -12.48 -7.30 13.90
C ASP A 399 -11.17 -7.77 14.56
N ASN A 400 -10.03 -7.20 14.16
CA ASN A 400 -8.71 -7.44 14.76
C ASN A 400 -8.45 -6.66 16.04
N GLU A 401 -9.33 -5.70 16.33
CA GLU A 401 -9.27 -4.90 17.55
C GLU A 401 -10.40 -5.27 18.51
N ALA A 402 -10.10 -5.28 19.80
CA ALA A 402 -11.11 -5.39 20.84
C ALA A 402 -10.86 -4.41 21.98
N THR A 403 -11.93 -3.76 22.44
CA THR A 403 -11.89 -2.89 23.61
C THR A 403 -12.71 -3.51 24.74
N TYR A 404 -12.12 -3.58 25.93
CA TYR A 404 -12.80 -3.95 27.17
C TYR A 404 -12.90 -2.76 28.11
N GLU A 405 -14.11 -2.42 28.55
CA GLU A 405 -14.36 -1.44 29.62
C GLU A 405 -14.50 -2.17 30.95
N PHE A 406 -13.66 -1.83 31.93
CA PHE A 406 -13.78 -2.40 33.28
C PHE A 406 -14.96 -1.76 34.02
N THR A 407 -15.79 -2.60 34.67
CA THR A 407 -16.96 -2.15 35.45
C THR A 407 -16.95 -2.76 36.84
N GLU A 408 -17.23 -1.96 37.88
CA GLU A 408 -17.39 -2.43 39.27
C GLU A 408 -18.69 -3.20 39.54
#